data_AF-A0A287BJN1-F1
#
_entry.id   AF-A0A287BJN1-F1
#
_cell.length_a   1.000
_cell.length_b   1.000
_cell.length_c   1.000
_cell.angle_alpha   90.00
_cell.angle_beta   90.00
_cell.angle_gamma   90.00
#
_symmetry.space_group_name_H-M   'P 1'
#
loop_
_entity.id
_entity.type
_entity.pdbx_description
1 polymer ?
#
loop_
_entity_poly.entity_id
_entity_poly.type
_entity_poly.pdbx_seq_one_letter_code
_entity_poly.pdbx_strand_id
1 'polypeptide(L)'
;RPDRGLTTGQPATSRLPKSRPTKVKAEPPPKKRKKWLKEAAGNASAGGGPPGSSSDSESSPGAPSEDERAVPGRLLKTRAMREMYRSYVEMLVSTALDPDMIQALEDTHDELYLPPMRKIDGLLNEHKKKVLKRLSLSPALQDALHTFPQLQVEQSGEGSPEEGAVRLRPAGEPYNRKTLSKLKRSVVRAQEFKVELDKSGYYTLYHSLHHYKYHTFLRCRDQTLAIEGGAEDLGQEEVVQQCMRNQPWLEQLFDSFSDLLAQAQAHSRCG
;
A
#
# COMPACT_ATOMS: atom_id res chain seq x y z
N ARG A 1 -10.48 -73.10 -49.31
CA ARG A 1 -11.69 -73.93 -49.10
C ARG A 1 -11.26 -75.15 -48.29
N PRO A 2 -11.96 -75.56 -47.22
CA PRO A 2 -13.22 -75.01 -46.69
C PRO A 2 -13.07 -73.53 -46.22
N ASP A 3 -14.08 -72.66 -46.06
CA ASP A 3 -15.45 -72.81 -45.47
C ASP A 3 -15.39 -73.14 -43.97
N ARG A 4 -16.30 -72.73 -43.06
CA ARG A 4 -17.52 -71.88 -43.05
C ARG A 4 -17.70 -71.46 -41.57
N GLY A 5 -18.32 -70.36 -41.13
CA GLY A 5 -19.08 -69.30 -41.80
C GLY A 5 -20.46 -69.12 -41.15
N LEU A 6 -20.93 -67.86 -40.98
CA LEU A 6 -22.32 -67.45 -40.67
C LEU A 6 -22.77 -67.71 -39.19
N THR A 7 -23.76 -67.04 -38.56
CA THR A 7 -24.68 -65.95 -38.98
C THR A 7 -25.31 -65.18 -37.79
N THR A 8 -25.70 -63.91 -38.02
CA THR A 8 -26.79 -63.06 -37.41
C THR A 8 -27.33 -63.25 -35.98
N GLY A 9 -27.82 -62.18 -35.31
CA GLY A 9 -27.93 -60.78 -35.78
C GLY A 9 -28.79 -59.84 -34.91
N GLN A 10 -29.09 -58.66 -35.45
CA GLN A 10 -30.02 -57.66 -34.88
C GLN A 10 -31.48 -57.92 -35.35
N PRO A 11 -32.51 -57.30 -34.73
CA PRO A 11 -32.97 -55.95 -35.11
C PRO A 11 -32.71 -54.89 -34.01
N ALA A 12 -32.54 -53.57 -34.24
CA ALA A 12 -33.32 -52.55 -34.98
C ALA A 12 -34.64 -52.17 -34.26
N THR A 13 -35.10 -50.90 -34.16
CA THR A 13 -34.77 -49.59 -34.79
C THR A 13 -34.82 -48.45 -33.70
N SER A 14 -34.89 -47.12 -33.90
CA SER A 14 -34.97 -46.22 -35.08
C SER A 14 -34.49 -44.77 -34.81
N ARG A 15 -33.84 -44.18 -35.84
CA ARG A 15 -33.92 -42.81 -36.42
C ARG A 15 -34.21 -41.54 -35.57
N LEU A 16 -33.40 -40.50 -35.84
CA LEU A 16 -33.63 -39.08 -35.51
C LEU A 16 -34.87 -38.47 -36.19
N PRO A 17 -35.38 -37.33 -35.70
CA PRO A 17 -35.18 -36.09 -36.47
C PRO A 17 -34.75 -34.87 -35.62
N LYS A 18 -34.70 -33.68 -36.26
CA LYS A 18 -34.01 -32.46 -35.81
C LYS A 18 -35.00 -31.31 -35.62
N SER A 19 -34.93 -30.57 -34.50
CA SER A 19 -35.70 -29.33 -34.32
C SER A 19 -34.97 -28.30 -33.43
N ARG A 20 -35.23 -27.02 -33.72
CA ARG A 20 -34.72 -25.83 -33.00
C ARG A 20 -35.92 -25.05 -32.48
N PRO A 21 -36.02 -24.71 -31.18
CA PRO A 21 -37.06 -23.80 -30.67
C PRO A 21 -36.72 -22.32 -30.92
N THR A 22 -37.75 -21.47 -30.85
CA THR A 22 -37.70 -20.06 -31.26
C THR A 22 -37.80 -19.12 -30.04
N LYS A 23 -37.53 -17.82 -30.23
CA LYS A 23 -37.86 -16.75 -29.26
C LYS A 23 -39.32 -16.87 -28.78
N VAL A 24 -39.54 -16.71 -27.47
CA VAL A 24 -40.84 -16.34 -26.88
C VAL A 24 -40.64 -15.08 -26.03
N LYS A 25 -41.66 -14.22 -26.01
CA LYS A 25 -41.65 -12.88 -25.38
C LYS A 25 -42.60 -12.87 -24.18
N ALA A 26 -42.14 -12.36 -23.04
CA ALA A 26 -42.97 -11.99 -21.89
C ALA A 26 -42.37 -10.74 -21.20
N GLU A 27 -43.21 -9.93 -20.55
CA GLU A 27 -42.85 -8.62 -20.00
C GLU A 27 -43.23 -8.48 -18.49
N PRO A 28 -42.83 -7.37 -17.80
CA PRO A 28 -42.78 -7.23 -16.32
C PRO A 28 -44.13 -6.66 -15.74
N PRO A 29 -44.27 -6.21 -14.46
CA PRO A 29 -43.28 -5.86 -13.43
C PRO A 29 -43.59 -6.50 -12.04
N PRO A 30 -43.66 -5.84 -10.84
CA PRO A 30 -43.84 -4.42 -10.51
C PRO A 30 -42.58 -3.69 -9.98
N LYS A 31 -42.32 -2.47 -10.50
CA LYS A 31 -41.46 -1.48 -9.82
C LYS A 31 -42.32 -0.58 -8.93
N LYS A 32 -41.90 -0.37 -7.67
CA LYS A 32 -42.40 0.71 -6.79
C LYS A 32 -41.19 1.39 -6.13
N ARG A 33 -41.12 2.72 -5.93
CA ARG A 33 -41.87 3.85 -6.52
C ARG A 33 -41.12 5.15 -6.15
N LYS A 34 -40.13 5.59 -6.94
CA LYS A 34 -39.54 6.93 -6.78
C LYS A 34 -40.15 7.88 -7.81
N LYS A 35 -41.10 8.73 -7.38
CA LYS A 35 -41.54 9.89 -8.16
C LYS A 35 -40.39 10.90 -8.21
N TRP A 36 -40.01 11.35 -9.40
CA TRP A 36 -39.40 12.66 -9.57
C TRP A 36 -40.51 13.73 -9.59
N LEU A 37 -40.16 14.97 -9.27
CA LEU A 37 -41.01 16.13 -9.52
C LEU A 37 -40.20 17.21 -10.26
N LYS A 38 -40.61 17.42 -11.51
CA LYS A 38 -40.27 18.47 -12.47
C LYS A 38 -41.41 18.36 -13.50
N GLU A 39 -41.98 19.39 -14.12
CA GLU A 39 -41.66 20.82 -14.22
C GLU A 39 -42.95 21.63 -13.86
N ALA A 40 -43.23 22.90 -14.20
CA ALA A 40 -42.61 23.88 -15.10
C ALA A 40 -42.94 25.34 -14.70
N ALA A 41 -42.45 26.28 -15.53
CA ALA A 41 -42.55 27.73 -15.42
C ALA A 41 -43.96 28.34 -15.23
N GLY A 42 -44.00 29.56 -14.69
CA GLY A 42 -45.17 30.45 -14.68
C GLY A 42 -44.78 31.89 -14.30
N ASN A 43 -44.99 32.84 -15.20
CA ASN A 43 -44.56 34.24 -15.06
C ASN A 43 -45.77 35.16 -14.74
N ALA A 44 -45.68 36.02 -13.73
CA ALA A 44 -46.66 37.09 -13.45
C ALA A 44 -46.05 38.20 -12.57
N SER A 45 -46.68 39.37 -12.47
CA SER A 45 -46.08 40.58 -11.87
C SER A 45 -46.99 41.30 -10.86
N ALA A 46 -46.33 42.15 -10.05
CA ALA A 46 -46.84 43.34 -9.36
C ALA A 46 -47.69 43.21 -8.08
N GLY A 47 -47.36 44.05 -7.08
CA GLY A 47 -48.36 44.73 -6.25
C GLY A 47 -48.32 44.52 -4.73
N GLY A 48 -47.77 45.50 -4.00
CA GLY A 48 -48.20 45.84 -2.63
C GLY A 48 -47.64 45.04 -1.44
N GLY A 49 -47.72 45.69 -0.27
CA GLY A 49 -47.59 45.14 1.09
C GLY A 49 -48.37 46.10 2.03
N PRO A 50 -48.14 46.13 3.37
CA PRO A 50 -47.40 45.23 4.26
C PRO A 50 -48.35 44.74 5.39
N PRO A 51 -47.92 44.51 6.66
CA PRO A 51 -46.77 43.76 7.18
C PRO A 51 -47.21 42.43 7.85
N GLY A 52 -46.25 41.56 8.22
CA GLY A 52 -46.53 40.35 9.00
C GLY A 52 -45.29 39.79 9.69
N SER A 53 -45.44 39.28 10.92
CA SER A 53 -44.32 38.81 11.77
C SER A 53 -44.33 37.29 11.96
N SER A 54 -43.26 36.62 11.53
CA SER A 54 -42.83 35.32 12.08
C SER A 54 -41.33 35.11 11.85
N SER A 55 -40.63 34.64 12.89
CA SER A 55 -39.20 34.30 12.83
C SER A 55 -39.00 32.92 12.21
N ASP A 56 -38.19 32.79 11.15
CA ASP A 56 -37.76 31.47 10.67
C ASP A 56 -36.39 31.46 9.95
N SER A 57 -35.50 30.60 10.46
CA SER A 57 -34.50 29.80 9.72
C SER A 57 -33.59 30.46 8.65
N GLU A 58 -32.48 31.08 9.06
CA GLU A 58 -31.37 31.45 8.16
C GLU A 58 -30.49 30.22 7.77
N SER A 59 -30.88 29.51 6.70
CA SER A 59 -30.07 28.42 6.12
C SER A 59 -29.16 28.92 4.99
N SER A 60 -27.92 29.28 5.31
CA SER A 60 -26.89 29.60 4.30
C SER A 60 -26.37 28.35 3.57
N PRO A 61 -26.33 28.32 2.23
CA PRO A 61 -25.78 27.18 1.48
C PRO A 61 -24.27 27.32 1.27
N GLY A 62 -23.53 26.22 1.51
CA GLY A 62 -22.21 26.02 0.91
C GLY A 62 -21.00 26.15 1.84
N ALA A 63 -20.67 25.06 2.54
CA ALA A 63 -19.28 24.66 2.76
C ALA A 63 -19.14 23.20 2.29
N PRO A 64 -18.09 22.83 1.53
CA PRO A 64 -17.83 21.43 1.20
C PRO A 64 -17.44 20.63 2.46
N SER A 65 -17.64 19.30 2.40
CA SER A 65 -17.50 18.38 3.54
C SER A 65 -16.17 18.49 4.29
N GLU A 66 -16.23 18.40 5.63
CA GLU A 66 -15.09 18.53 6.55
C GLU A 66 -14.12 17.31 6.58
N ASP A 67 -13.94 16.64 5.45
CA ASP A 67 -13.09 15.42 5.34
C ASP A 67 -11.58 15.73 5.55
N GLU A 68 -11.19 17.00 5.39
CA GLU A 68 -9.84 17.54 5.67
C GLU A 68 -9.46 17.59 7.18
N ARG A 69 -10.25 16.96 8.07
CA ARG A 69 -9.84 16.68 9.46
C ARG A 69 -10.02 15.22 9.87
N ALA A 70 -9.94 14.29 8.92
CA ALA A 70 -9.71 12.89 9.24
C ALA A 70 -8.40 12.73 10.06
N VAL A 71 -8.54 12.45 11.37
CA VAL A 71 -7.40 12.28 12.29
C VAL A 71 -6.39 11.30 11.68
N PRO A 72 -5.08 11.63 11.55
CA PRO A 72 -4.15 10.83 10.75
C PRO A 72 -4.08 9.34 11.11
N GLY A 73 -4.16 8.98 12.39
CA GLY A 73 -4.23 7.57 12.84
C GLY A 73 -5.52 6.82 12.47
N ARG A 74 -6.58 7.52 12.03
CA ARG A 74 -7.83 6.93 11.51
C ARG A 74 -7.74 6.65 10.02
N LEU A 75 -7.08 7.52 9.25
CA LEU A 75 -6.78 7.29 7.82
C LEU A 75 -5.99 5.99 7.63
N LEU A 76 -4.97 5.78 8.47
CA LEU A 76 -4.15 4.56 8.49
C LEU A 76 -4.91 3.26 8.79
N LYS A 77 -6.19 3.30 9.20
CA LYS A 77 -7.00 2.09 9.45
C LYS A 77 -8.10 1.87 8.40
N THR A 78 -8.23 2.77 7.42
CA THR A 78 -9.23 2.66 6.33
C THR A 78 -8.94 1.48 5.39
N ARG A 79 -9.99 0.96 4.74
CA ARG A 79 -9.87 -0.09 3.72
C ARG A 79 -9.03 0.38 2.52
N ALA A 80 -9.27 1.60 2.04
CA ALA A 80 -8.53 2.19 0.91
C ALA A 80 -7.01 2.28 1.18
N MET A 81 -6.60 2.58 2.42
CA MET A 81 -5.18 2.59 2.78
C MET A 81 -4.55 1.19 2.76
N ARG A 82 -5.31 0.15 3.15
CA ARG A 82 -4.86 -1.26 3.07
C ARG A 82 -4.74 -1.72 1.62
N GLU A 83 -5.71 -1.39 0.77
CA GLU A 83 -5.70 -1.73 -0.66
C GLU A 83 -4.54 -1.02 -1.38
N MET A 84 -4.31 0.27 -1.10
CA MET A 84 -3.14 1.02 -1.58
C MET A 84 -1.81 0.42 -1.11
N TYR A 85 -1.69 0.07 0.17
CA TYR A 85 -0.48 -0.55 0.70
C TYR A 85 -0.26 -1.96 0.13
N ARG A 86 -1.34 -2.72 -0.14
CA ARG A 86 -1.28 -4.02 -0.81
C ARG A 86 -0.69 -3.89 -2.21
N SER A 87 -1.15 -2.94 -3.04
CA SER A 87 -0.55 -2.69 -4.36
C SER A 87 0.91 -2.22 -4.28
N TYR A 88 1.28 -1.49 -3.23
CA TYR A 88 2.69 -1.14 -2.97
C TYR A 88 3.55 -2.36 -2.62
N VAL A 89 3.06 -3.29 -1.81
CA VAL A 89 3.76 -4.56 -1.53
C VAL A 89 3.85 -5.42 -2.78
N GLU A 90 2.78 -5.51 -3.58
CA GLU A 90 2.73 -6.24 -4.84
C GLU A 90 3.83 -5.79 -5.82
N MET A 91 3.98 -4.47 -6.00
CA MET A 91 5.09 -3.90 -6.77
C MET A 91 6.47 -4.25 -6.21
N LEU A 92 6.64 -4.29 -4.87
CA LEU A 92 7.92 -4.68 -4.25
C LEU A 92 8.20 -6.20 -4.33
N VAL A 93 7.16 -7.04 -4.41
CA VAL A 93 7.27 -8.48 -4.72
C VAL A 93 7.69 -8.66 -6.18
N SER A 94 7.05 -7.98 -7.12
CA SER A 94 7.47 -7.99 -8.53
C SER A 94 8.90 -7.48 -8.71
N THR A 95 9.30 -6.42 -7.96
CA THR A 95 10.68 -5.90 -7.96
C THR A 95 11.70 -6.89 -7.37
N ALA A 96 11.27 -7.84 -6.53
CA ALA A 96 12.15 -8.88 -6.01
C ALA A 96 12.42 -10.00 -7.03
N LEU A 97 11.52 -10.18 -7.99
CA LEU A 97 11.61 -11.15 -9.08
C LEU A 97 12.26 -10.55 -10.34
N ASP A 98 12.01 -9.27 -10.62
CA ASP A 98 12.64 -8.48 -11.69
C ASP A 98 13.22 -7.16 -11.12
N PRO A 99 14.55 -6.97 -11.08
CA PRO A 99 15.17 -5.77 -10.53
C PRO A 99 14.93 -4.51 -11.38
N ASP A 100 14.55 -4.64 -12.65
CA ASP A 100 14.29 -3.51 -13.55
C ASP A 100 12.81 -3.05 -13.50
N MET A 101 11.93 -3.77 -12.78
CA MET A 101 10.50 -3.47 -12.63
C MET A 101 10.20 -2.01 -12.27
N ILE A 102 10.91 -1.42 -11.28
CA ILE A 102 10.70 0.00 -10.91
C ILE A 102 11.02 0.95 -12.08
N GLN A 103 12.06 0.66 -12.86
CA GLN A 103 12.46 1.47 -14.01
C GLN A 103 11.43 1.33 -15.14
N ALA A 104 10.99 0.10 -15.43
CA ALA A 104 9.95 -0.17 -16.42
C ALA A 104 8.62 0.52 -16.08
N LEU A 105 8.20 0.52 -14.81
CA LEU A 105 7.02 1.26 -14.34
C LEU A 105 7.20 2.77 -14.54
N GLU A 106 8.34 3.35 -14.13
CA GLU A 106 8.61 4.78 -14.31
C GLU A 106 8.62 5.20 -15.80
N ASP A 107 9.23 4.40 -16.68
CA ASP A 107 9.34 4.68 -18.12
C ASP A 107 8.01 4.50 -18.88
N THR A 108 7.17 3.55 -18.46
CA THR A 108 5.82 3.34 -19.03
C THR A 108 4.75 4.26 -18.43
N HIS A 109 5.10 5.00 -17.37
CA HIS A 109 4.19 5.85 -16.59
C HIS A 109 2.99 5.06 -16.01
N ASP A 110 3.23 3.85 -15.51
CA ASP A 110 2.16 2.94 -15.04
C ASP A 110 1.22 3.58 -13.99
N GLU A 111 -0.09 3.51 -14.28
CA GLU A 111 -1.16 4.09 -13.46
C GLU A 111 -1.64 3.16 -12.32
N LEU A 112 -1.19 1.89 -12.28
CA LEU A 112 -1.60 0.92 -11.26
C LEU A 112 -0.74 1.02 -9.99
N TYR A 113 0.58 0.97 -10.15
CA TYR A 113 1.56 0.86 -9.07
C TYR A 113 2.27 2.17 -8.74
N LEU A 114 2.48 3.08 -9.71
CA LEU A 114 3.14 4.36 -9.41
C LEU A 114 2.32 5.26 -8.47
N PRO A 115 0.98 5.39 -8.57
CA PRO A 115 0.23 6.23 -7.64
C PRO A 115 0.27 5.71 -6.18
N PRO A 116 0.07 4.40 -5.90
CA PRO A 116 0.37 3.84 -4.57
C PRO A 116 1.80 4.07 -4.12
N MET A 117 2.80 3.81 -4.97
CA MET A 117 4.22 4.00 -4.64
C MET A 117 4.52 5.44 -4.21
N ARG A 118 4.12 6.42 -5.04
CA ARG A 118 4.30 7.85 -4.77
C ARG A 118 3.59 8.27 -3.47
N LYS A 119 2.44 7.68 -3.14
CA LYS A 119 1.68 8.00 -1.92
C LYS A 119 2.30 7.40 -0.65
N ILE A 120 2.76 6.15 -0.69
CA ILE A 120 3.46 5.51 0.44
C ILE A 120 4.83 6.18 0.69
N ASP A 121 5.65 6.33 -0.36
CA ASP A 121 6.96 6.99 -0.27
C ASP A 121 6.83 8.46 0.17
N GLY A 122 5.75 9.13 -0.26
CA GLY A 122 5.38 10.48 0.18
C GLY A 122 5.11 10.58 1.68
N LEU A 123 4.27 9.70 2.23
CA LEU A 123 3.94 9.65 3.67
C LEU A 123 5.19 9.38 4.53
N LEU A 124 6.01 8.41 4.13
CA LEU A 124 7.26 8.08 4.81
C LEU A 124 8.22 9.27 4.82
N ASN A 125 8.37 9.97 3.68
CA ASN A 125 9.23 11.14 3.55
C ASN A 125 8.69 12.35 4.33
N GLU A 126 7.37 12.55 4.40
CA GLU A 126 6.74 13.60 5.22
C GLU A 126 7.01 13.36 6.71
N HIS A 127 6.80 12.14 7.19
CA HIS A 127 7.09 11.77 8.57
C HIS A 127 8.59 11.86 8.88
N LYS A 128 9.47 11.44 7.97
CA LYS A 128 10.93 11.61 8.11
C LYS A 128 11.32 13.09 8.23
N LYS A 129 10.73 13.98 7.43
CA LYS A 129 10.93 15.44 7.51
C LYS A 129 10.41 16.03 8.83
N LYS A 130 9.34 15.49 9.41
CA LYS A 130 8.82 15.89 10.73
C LYS A 130 9.78 15.47 11.86
N VAL A 131 10.26 14.22 11.85
CA VAL A 131 11.23 13.70 12.82
C VAL A 131 12.57 14.45 12.74
N LEU A 132 13.06 14.78 11.53
CA LEU A 132 14.31 15.52 11.33
C LEU A 132 14.35 16.87 12.06
N LYS A 133 13.20 17.55 12.21
CA LYS A 133 13.11 18.83 12.93
C LYS A 133 13.35 18.73 14.44
N ARG A 134 13.40 17.51 15.00
CA ARG A 134 13.73 17.23 16.41
C ARG A 134 15.17 16.74 16.59
N LEU A 135 15.95 16.60 15.51
CA LEU A 135 17.29 16.02 15.50
C LEU A 135 18.37 17.04 15.13
N SER A 136 19.57 16.83 15.65
CA SER A 136 20.78 17.62 15.35
C SER A 136 21.78 16.78 14.56
N LEU A 137 21.47 16.48 13.29
CA LEU A 137 22.35 15.65 12.46
C LEU A 137 23.60 16.42 12.01
N SER A 138 24.79 15.89 12.30
CA SER A 138 25.99 16.26 11.56
C SER A 138 25.95 15.69 10.13
N PRO A 139 26.63 16.29 9.14
CA PRO A 139 26.63 15.76 7.77
C PRO A 139 27.10 14.29 7.68
N ALA A 140 28.13 13.93 8.46
CA ALA A 140 28.65 12.56 8.51
C ALA A 140 27.65 11.56 9.13
N LEU A 141 26.94 11.95 10.19
CA LEU A 141 25.90 11.11 10.78
C LEU A 141 24.70 10.97 9.82
N GLN A 142 24.30 12.04 9.14
CA GLN A 142 23.21 11.98 8.16
C GLN A 142 23.56 11.05 6.99
N ASP A 143 24.78 11.16 6.44
CA ASP A 143 25.25 10.32 5.35
C ASP A 143 25.30 8.84 5.76
N ALA A 144 25.85 8.53 6.94
CA ALA A 144 25.88 7.17 7.45
C ALA A 144 24.46 6.60 7.69
N LEU A 145 23.53 7.40 8.25
CA LEU A 145 22.12 7.03 8.44
C LEU A 145 21.29 7.00 7.14
N HIS A 146 21.86 7.35 5.99
CA HIS A 146 21.22 7.24 4.67
C HIS A 146 21.87 6.14 3.80
N THR A 147 23.13 5.82 4.08
CA THR A 147 23.95 4.82 3.36
C THR A 147 23.77 3.41 3.91
N PHE A 148 23.69 3.26 5.24
CA PHE A 148 23.73 1.97 5.92
C PHE A 148 22.35 1.53 6.43
N PRO A 149 21.72 0.48 5.86
CA PRO A 149 20.33 0.13 6.13
C PRO A 149 20.08 -0.54 7.48
N GLN A 150 21.09 -0.84 8.29
CA GLN A 150 20.92 -1.34 9.66
C GLN A 150 21.42 -0.29 10.65
N LEU A 151 20.90 -0.32 11.88
CA LEU A 151 21.34 0.57 12.96
C LEU A 151 21.35 -0.21 14.28
N GLN A 152 22.52 -0.30 14.89
CA GLN A 152 22.68 -0.79 16.25
C GLN A 152 22.73 0.40 17.21
N VAL A 153 22.14 0.23 18.39
CA VAL A 153 21.97 1.27 19.40
C VAL A 153 22.45 0.72 20.74
N GLU A 154 23.65 1.11 21.16
CA GLU A 154 24.22 0.71 22.46
C GLU A 154 24.12 1.86 23.45
N GLN A 155 23.59 1.57 24.64
CA GLN A 155 23.59 2.50 25.76
C GLN A 155 24.89 2.29 26.56
N SER A 156 25.54 3.38 26.95
CA SER A 156 26.69 3.30 27.85
C SER A 156 26.23 2.85 29.24
N GLY A 157 26.94 1.90 29.85
CA GLY A 157 26.54 1.30 31.12
C GLY A 157 26.50 2.30 32.29
N GLU A 158 25.67 1.99 33.30
CA GLU A 158 25.57 2.77 34.54
C GLU A 158 26.94 2.94 35.20
N GLY A 159 27.21 4.14 35.74
CA GLY A 159 28.51 4.49 36.33
C GLY A 159 29.64 4.77 35.34
N SER A 160 29.38 4.78 34.02
CA SER A 160 30.35 5.22 33.02
C SER A 160 30.37 6.76 32.86
N PRO A 161 31.51 7.39 32.53
CA PRO A 161 31.57 8.83 32.22
C PRO A 161 30.93 9.19 30.87
N GLU A 162 30.16 8.29 30.25
CA GLU A 162 29.31 8.55 29.09
C GLU A 162 27.81 8.50 29.44
N GLU A 163 27.46 8.54 30.74
CA GLU A 163 26.08 8.62 31.24
C GLU A 163 25.29 9.75 30.56
N GLY A 164 24.07 9.45 30.12
CA GLY A 164 23.24 10.35 29.29
C GLY A 164 23.54 10.34 27.79
N ALA A 165 24.45 9.50 27.30
CA ALA A 165 24.75 9.36 25.87
C ALA A 165 24.59 7.91 25.35
N VAL A 166 24.33 7.82 24.04
CA VAL A 166 24.07 6.56 23.31
C VAL A 166 24.98 6.47 22.09
N ARG A 167 25.42 5.24 21.78
CA ARG A 167 26.33 4.91 20.69
C ARG A 167 25.55 4.29 19.53
N LEU A 168 25.41 5.05 18.45
CA LEU A 168 24.84 4.60 17.19
C LEU A 168 25.92 3.96 16.34
N ARG A 169 25.68 2.72 15.87
CA ARG A 169 26.48 2.09 14.80
C ARG A 169 25.58 1.75 13.61
N PRO A 170 25.57 2.58 12.56
CA PRO A 170 25.01 2.20 11.26
C PRO A 170 25.73 0.96 10.72
N ALA A 171 25.03 0.06 10.02
CA ALA A 171 25.56 -1.23 9.57
C ALA A 171 24.83 -1.79 8.32
N GLY A 172 25.24 -2.97 7.88
CA GLY A 172 24.69 -3.64 6.69
C GLY A 172 25.31 -3.15 5.38
N GLU A 173 24.86 -3.73 4.27
CA GLU A 173 25.36 -3.40 2.93
C GLU A 173 24.58 -2.22 2.31
N PRO A 174 25.27 -1.16 1.84
CA PRO A 174 24.64 -0.10 1.07
C PRO A 174 23.96 -0.58 -0.20
N TYR A 175 22.90 0.14 -0.61
CA TYR A 175 22.03 -0.23 -1.72
C TYR A 175 21.66 1.00 -2.56
N ASN A 176 21.30 0.78 -3.83
CA ASN A 176 20.77 1.84 -4.69
C ASN A 176 19.34 2.19 -4.24
N ARG A 177 19.12 3.43 -3.79
CA ARG A 177 17.83 3.88 -3.27
C ARG A 177 16.71 4.01 -4.33
N LYS A 178 17.02 3.89 -5.63
CA LYS A 178 16.02 3.75 -6.71
C LYS A 178 15.63 2.29 -6.94
N THR A 179 16.59 1.48 -7.39
CA THR A 179 16.38 0.08 -7.84
C THR A 179 16.36 -0.94 -6.70
N LEU A 180 16.58 -0.50 -5.46
CA LEU A 180 16.67 -1.34 -4.24
C LEU A 180 17.77 -2.42 -4.25
N SER A 181 18.58 -2.50 -5.31
CA SER A 181 19.65 -3.48 -5.48
C SER A 181 20.89 -3.14 -4.62
N LYS A 182 21.49 -4.16 -4.00
CA LYS A 182 22.75 -4.04 -3.24
C LYS A 182 23.90 -3.48 -4.09
N LEU A 183 24.75 -2.64 -3.51
CA LEU A 183 25.96 -2.14 -4.18
C LEU A 183 27.08 -3.18 -4.11
N LYS A 184 27.52 -3.69 -5.27
CA LYS A 184 28.50 -4.80 -5.40
C LYS A 184 29.90 -4.54 -4.81
N ARG A 185 30.17 -3.35 -4.28
CA ARG A 185 31.40 -2.99 -3.56
C ARG A 185 31.06 -2.00 -2.45
N SER A 186 31.20 -2.43 -1.19
CA SER A 186 31.20 -1.54 -0.03
C SER A 186 32.52 -1.73 0.74
N VAL A 187 33.41 -0.75 0.63
CA VAL A 187 34.72 -0.73 1.31
C VAL A 187 34.70 0.21 2.52
N VAL A 188 33.62 0.98 2.69
CA VAL A 188 33.45 1.92 3.80
C VAL A 188 32.95 1.16 5.03
N ARG A 189 33.82 0.99 6.03
CA ARG A 189 33.38 0.61 7.38
C ARG A 189 32.59 1.76 7.97
N ALA A 190 31.36 1.50 8.43
CA ALA A 190 30.55 2.51 9.08
C ALA A 190 31.23 3.06 10.35
N GLN A 191 31.11 4.38 10.53
CA GLN A 191 31.60 5.09 11.71
C GLN A 191 30.62 4.95 12.87
N GLU A 192 31.12 4.93 14.11
CA GLU A 192 30.30 5.03 15.32
C GLU A 192 30.03 6.50 15.64
N PHE A 193 28.82 6.81 16.10
CA PHE A 193 28.43 8.17 16.48
C PHE A 193 27.85 8.18 17.90
N LYS A 194 28.33 9.10 18.74
CA LYS A 194 27.78 9.36 20.07
C LYS A 194 26.68 10.43 19.96
N VAL A 195 25.49 10.14 20.48
CA VAL A 195 24.31 11.02 20.47
C VAL A 195 23.68 11.11 21.85
N GLU A 196 22.73 12.02 22.02
CA GLU A 196 22.02 12.26 23.27
C GLU A 196 21.00 11.14 23.56
N LEU A 197 20.96 10.63 24.80
CA LEU A 197 20.08 9.51 25.19
C LEU A 197 18.58 9.84 25.02
N ASP A 198 18.17 11.06 25.37
CA ASP A 198 16.80 11.57 25.22
C ASP A 198 16.34 11.60 23.75
N LYS A 199 17.28 11.81 22.82
CA LYS A 199 17.02 11.86 21.38
C LYS A 199 17.20 10.52 20.67
N SER A 200 17.82 9.53 21.31
CA SER A 200 18.15 8.21 20.73
C SER A 200 17.01 7.59 19.89
N GLY A 201 15.79 7.57 20.42
CA GLY A 201 14.60 7.06 19.73
C GLY A 201 14.24 7.81 18.44
N TYR A 202 14.48 9.14 18.37
CA TYR A 202 14.25 9.92 17.16
C TYR A 202 15.24 9.55 16.04
N TYR A 203 16.51 9.24 16.36
CA TYR A 203 17.49 8.77 15.37
C TYR A 203 17.08 7.42 14.79
N THR A 204 16.67 6.47 15.63
CA THR A 204 16.17 5.14 15.21
C THR A 204 14.90 5.24 14.36
N LEU A 205 13.98 6.13 14.74
CA LEU A 205 12.74 6.39 14.00
C LEU A 205 13.02 7.07 12.64
N TYR A 206 13.94 8.02 12.58
CA TYR A 206 14.38 8.68 11.34
C TYR A 206 15.02 7.70 10.36
N HIS A 207 15.89 6.82 10.86
CA HIS A 207 16.55 5.74 10.11
C HIS A 207 15.51 4.74 9.58
N SER A 208 14.59 4.28 10.44
CA SER A 208 13.50 3.37 10.06
C SER A 208 12.61 3.95 8.96
N LEU A 209 12.23 5.23 9.07
CA LEU A 209 11.49 5.96 8.03
C LEU A 209 12.31 6.22 6.75
N HIS A 210 13.64 6.24 6.84
CA HIS A 210 14.52 6.37 5.67
C HIS A 210 14.56 5.05 4.88
N HIS A 211 14.79 3.93 5.56
CA HIS A 211 15.04 2.63 4.95
C HIS A 211 13.78 1.76 4.76
N TYR A 212 12.60 2.23 5.18
CA TYR A 212 11.34 1.47 5.15
C TYR A 212 11.11 0.69 3.85
N LYS A 213 11.12 1.36 2.69
CA LYS A 213 10.92 0.73 1.37
C LYS A 213 11.88 -0.43 1.12
N TYR A 214 13.15 -0.27 1.50
CA TYR A 214 14.17 -1.31 1.35
C TYR A 214 13.94 -2.48 2.32
N HIS A 215 13.56 -2.23 3.57
CA HIS A 215 13.21 -3.32 4.50
C HIS A 215 11.94 -4.08 4.08
N THR A 216 10.91 -3.40 3.59
CA THR A 216 9.73 -4.06 3.03
C THR A 216 10.10 -4.88 1.79
N PHE A 217 10.95 -4.34 0.90
CA PHE A 217 11.49 -5.09 -0.25
C PHE A 217 12.30 -6.32 0.16
N LEU A 218 13.16 -6.24 1.18
CA LEU A 218 13.87 -7.41 1.71
C LEU A 218 12.88 -8.47 2.21
N ARG A 219 11.84 -8.09 2.96
CA ARG A 219 10.75 -8.99 3.37
C ARG A 219 9.98 -9.59 2.18
N CYS A 220 9.83 -8.84 1.09
CA CYS A 220 9.19 -9.33 -0.15
C CYS A 220 10.06 -10.39 -0.84
N ARG A 221 11.36 -10.11 -1.03
CA ARG A 221 12.32 -11.08 -1.59
C ARG A 221 12.46 -12.33 -0.74
N ASP A 222 12.49 -12.18 0.58
CA ASP A 222 12.59 -13.33 1.48
C ASP A 222 11.29 -14.18 1.44
N GLN A 223 10.15 -13.57 1.11
CA GLN A 223 8.87 -14.26 0.85
C GLN A 223 8.81 -14.91 -0.55
N THR A 224 9.40 -14.32 -1.60
CA THR A 224 9.46 -14.97 -2.94
C THR A 224 10.38 -16.18 -2.90
N LEU A 225 11.59 -16.03 -2.32
CA LEU A 225 12.55 -17.13 -2.18
C LEU A 225 12.00 -18.31 -1.36
N ALA A 226 11.13 -18.05 -0.39
CA ALA A 226 10.44 -19.08 0.39
C ALA A 226 9.36 -19.85 -0.41
N ILE A 227 8.84 -19.26 -1.48
CA ILE A 227 7.89 -19.90 -2.42
C ILE A 227 8.65 -20.63 -3.53
N GLU A 228 9.63 -19.97 -4.15
CA GLU A 228 10.48 -20.53 -5.21
C GLU A 228 11.28 -21.75 -4.70
N GLY A 229 11.80 -21.70 -3.48
CA GLY A 229 12.46 -22.85 -2.83
C GLY A 229 11.53 -23.99 -2.41
N GLY A 230 10.20 -23.83 -2.58
CA GLY A 230 9.20 -24.84 -2.25
C GLY A 230 8.61 -25.59 -3.45
N ALA A 231 8.81 -25.09 -4.68
CA ALA A 231 8.28 -25.70 -5.89
C ALA A 231 9.10 -25.34 -7.14
N GLU A 232 9.55 -26.35 -7.89
CA GLU A 232 10.22 -26.17 -9.18
C GLU A 232 9.23 -25.72 -10.27
N ASP A 233 9.70 -24.91 -11.22
CA ASP A 233 8.95 -24.40 -12.39
C ASP A 233 7.74 -23.48 -12.12
N LEU A 234 7.75 -22.74 -10.99
CA LEU A 234 6.82 -21.61 -10.80
C LEU A 234 7.24 -20.37 -11.62
N GLY A 235 6.36 -19.92 -12.51
CA GLY A 235 6.53 -18.63 -13.20
C GLY A 235 6.31 -17.43 -12.27
N GLN A 236 7.01 -16.31 -12.53
CA GLN A 236 7.03 -15.11 -11.68
C GLN A 236 5.62 -14.62 -11.26
N GLU A 237 4.65 -14.58 -12.18
CA GLU A 237 3.27 -14.17 -11.88
C GLU A 237 2.61 -15.06 -10.82
N GLU A 238 2.80 -16.38 -10.86
CA GLU A 238 2.23 -17.28 -9.84
C GLU A 238 2.93 -17.09 -8.49
N VAL A 239 4.24 -16.78 -8.47
CA VAL A 239 4.96 -16.40 -7.23
C VAL A 239 4.40 -15.10 -6.65
N VAL A 240 4.14 -14.07 -7.47
CA VAL A 240 3.45 -12.84 -7.05
C VAL A 240 2.07 -13.20 -6.47
N GLN A 241 1.24 -13.94 -7.20
CA GLN A 241 -0.10 -14.31 -6.74
C GLN A 241 -0.07 -15.16 -5.46
N GLN A 242 0.96 -15.98 -5.23
CA GLN A 242 1.13 -16.72 -3.95
C GLN A 242 1.50 -15.78 -2.80
N CYS A 243 2.46 -14.87 -2.98
CA CYS A 243 2.75 -13.80 -2.00
C CYS A 243 1.47 -13.01 -1.66
N MET A 244 0.72 -12.62 -2.69
CA MET A 244 -0.48 -11.79 -2.56
C MET A 244 -1.72 -12.55 -2.06
N ARG A 245 -1.69 -13.89 -2.00
CA ARG A 245 -2.69 -14.73 -1.31
C ARG A 245 -2.39 -14.88 0.19
N ASN A 246 -1.16 -14.64 0.64
CA ASN A 246 -0.75 -14.76 2.05
C ASN A 246 -1.23 -13.55 2.89
N GLN A 247 -2.52 -13.52 3.23
CA GLN A 247 -3.13 -12.40 3.98
C GLN A 247 -2.46 -12.14 5.35
N PRO A 248 -2.13 -13.14 6.20
CA PRO A 248 -1.49 -12.87 7.49
C PRO A 248 -0.14 -12.14 7.36
N TRP A 249 0.64 -12.46 6.33
CA TRP A 249 1.89 -11.75 6.04
C TRP A 249 1.65 -10.31 5.57
N LEU A 250 0.67 -10.08 4.69
CA LEU A 250 0.28 -8.73 4.25
C LEU A 250 -0.27 -7.88 5.41
N GLU A 251 -1.03 -8.46 6.32
CA GLU A 251 -1.53 -7.81 7.52
C GLU A 251 -0.39 -7.44 8.47
N GLN A 252 0.55 -8.35 8.74
CA GLN A 252 1.77 -8.07 9.53
C GLN A 252 2.64 -6.95 8.90
N LEU A 253 2.73 -6.89 7.57
CA LEU A 253 3.39 -5.78 6.86
C LEU A 253 2.62 -4.46 7.01
N PHE A 254 1.28 -4.48 6.95
CA PHE A 254 0.44 -3.29 7.09
C PHE A 254 0.42 -2.74 8.52
N ASP A 255 0.43 -3.61 9.53
CA ASP A 255 0.50 -3.21 10.92
C ASP A 255 1.91 -2.68 11.26
N SER A 256 2.98 -3.31 10.75
CA SER A 256 4.35 -2.77 10.80
C SER A 256 4.44 -1.34 10.24
N PHE A 257 3.78 -1.09 9.10
CA PHE A 257 3.69 0.24 8.48
C PHE A 257 2.91 1.23 9.35
N SER A 258 1.74 0.80 9.83
CA SER A 258 0.82 1.63 10.62
C SER A 258 1.44 2.06 11.95
N ASP A 259 2.15 1.17 12.62
CA ASP A 259 2.82 1.43 13.90
C ASP A 259 4.02 2.38 13.73
N LEU A 260 4.82 2.23 12.66
CA LEU A 260 5.91 3.16 12.35
C LEU A 260 5.39 4.58 12.12
N LEU A 261 4.29 4.73 11.37
CA LEU A 261 3.66 6.03 11.17
C LEU A 261 2.96 6.56 12.43
N ALA A 262 2.39 5.70 13.27
CA ALA A 262 1.82 6.08 14.57
C ALA A 262 2.89 6.60 15.53
N GLN A 263 4.06 5.95 15.61
CA GLN A 263 5.23 6.44 16.34
C GLN A 263 5.67 7.82 15.83
N ALA A 264 5.80 7.96 14.50
CA ALA A 264 6.15 9.25 13.87
C ALA A 264 5.08 10.34 14.04
N GLN A 265 3.83 9.99 14.35
CA GLN A 265 2.78 10.93 14.74
C GLN A 265 2.88 11.30 16.23
N ALA A 266 3.07 10.35 17.13
CA ALA A 266 3.23 10.58 18.57
C ALA A 266 4.44 11.50 18.87
N HIS A 267 5.62 11.15 18.32
CA HIS A 267 6.85 11.93 18.45
C HIS A 267 6.78 13.32 17.79
N SER A 268 5.78 13.59 16.94
CA SER A 268 5.55 14.95 16.40
C SER A 268 4.76 15.87 17.35
N ARG A 269 4.07 15.31 18.36
CA ARG A 269 3.11 16.02 19.24
C ARG A 269 3.63 16.34 20.65
N CYS A 270 4.68 15.67 21.13
CA CYS A 270 5.18 15.81 22.51
C CYS A 270 6.24 16.92 22.67
N GLY A 271 5.88 18.16 22.31
CA GLY A 271 6.68 19.38 22.49
C GLY A 271 6.64 20.28 21.28
#